data_AF-A0A3D0EH09-F1
#
_entry.id   AF-A0A3D0EH09-F1
#
_cell.length_a   1.000
_cell.length_b   1.000
_cell.length_c   1.000
_cell.angle_alpha   90.00
_cell.angle_beta   90.00
_cell.angle_gamma   90.00
#
_symmetry.space_group_name_H-M   'P 1'
#
loop_
_entity.id
_entity.type
_entity.pdbx_description
1 polymer ?
#
loop_
_entity_poly.entity_id
_entity_poly.type
_entity_poly.pdbx_seq_one_letter_code
_entity_poly.pdbx_strand_id
1 'polypeptide(L)'
;LGESRVPPLPVSGIGIEPPDSALHAHFPRNSAGDIQLRAIPSGEYALFAADAARFWQQSWQVSNQSNRTGYRLAGAPIFPSETIEMRSYGLIPGIVQVPPGGEPIIQLSDANTAGGYPKIAGVIEQDLWRLGQVLPGQSIQLIQSDAREAIAIEQEVARWLNRLRLSCQPLRRALTV
;
A
#
# COMPACT_ATOMS: atom_id res chain seq x y z
N LEU A 1 12.80 39.69 36.58
CA LEU A 1 12.82 38.70 35.47
C LEU A 1 11.39 38.60 34.97
N GLY A 2 11.10 39.13 33.78
CA GLY A 2 9.73 39.26 33.29
C GLY A 2 9.13 37.90 32.96
N GLU A 3 7.89 37.67 33.39
CA GLU A 3 7.14 36.45 33.08
C GLU A 3 6.92 36.37 31.55
N SER A 4 7.36 35.26 30.96
CA SER A 4 7.11 34.98 29.56
C SER A 4 5.62 34.68 29.36
N ARG A 5 4.94 35.50 28.55
CA ARG A 5 3.52 35.35 28.17
C ARG A 5 3.28 34.36 27.03
N VAL A 6 4.25 33.52 26.71
CA VAL A 6 4.10 32.54 25.63
C VAL A 6 3.14 31.44 26.11
N PRO A 7 2.01 31.20 25.42
CA PRO A 7 1.11 30.12 25.77
C PRO A 7 1.86 28.78 25.75
N PRO A 8 1.54 27.84 26.66
CA PRO A 8 2.19 26.54 26.69
C PRO A 8 1.97 25.81 25.36
N LEU A 9 2.96 25.02 24.94
CA LEU A 9 2.82 24.15 23.78
C LEU A 9 1.60 23.22 23.97
N PRO A 10 0.86 22.91 22.90
CA PRO A 10 -0.21 21.92 22.96
C PRO A 10 0.34 20.61 23.53
N VAL A 11 -0.45 19.91 24.35
CA VAL A 11 -0.08 18.59 24.89
C VAL A 11 0.19 17.59 23.75
N SER A 12 -0.42 17.82 22.58
CA SER A 12 -0.19 17.06 21.34
C SER A 12 1.13 17.39 20.62
N GLY A 13 1.92 18.34 21.13
CA GLY A 13 3.10 18.85 20.45
C GLY A 13 2.80 19.78 19.27
N ILE A 14 3.86 20.24 18.60
CA ILE A 14 3.81 20.99 17.33
C ILE A 14 4.52 20.15 16.28
N GLY A 15 3.85 19.85 15.17
CA GLY A 15 4.42 19.04 14.11
C GLY A 15 3.46 18.80 12.96
N ILE A 16 3.89 17.96 12.03
CA ILE A 16 3.06 17.44 10.94
C ILE A 16 2.35 16.19 11.45
N GLU A 17 1.02 16.18 11.34
CA GLU A 17 0.25 14.96 11.60
C GLU A 17 0.60 13.89 10.53
N PRO A 18 1.00 12.67 10.94
CA PRO A 18 1.37 11.62 10.01
C PRO A 18 0.17 11.16 9.17
N PRO A 19 0.39 10.64 7.95
CA PRO A 19 -0.69 10.24 7.05
C PRO A 19 -1.61 9.17 7.67
N ASP A 20 -1.08 8.24 8.46
CA ASP A 20 -1.89 7.22 9.16
C ASP A 20 -2.94 7.82 10.10
N SER A 21 -2.68 9.00 10.66
CA SER A 21 -3.63 9.73 11.52
C SER A 21 -4.49 10.68 10.70
N ALA A 22 -3.87 11.53 9.87
CA ALA A 22 -4.56 12.56 9.09
C ALA A 22 -5.51 11.98 8.03
N LEU A 23 -5.23 10.77 7.54
CA LEU A 23 -5.99 10.08 6.50
C LEU A 23 -6.54 8.73 6.99
N HIS A 24 -6.71 8.56 8.31
CA HIS A 24 -7.18 7.30 8.92
C HIS A 24 -8.45 6.76 8.26
N ALA A 25 -9.43 7.63 7.97
CA ALA A 25 -10.69 7.26 7.32
C ALA A 25 -10.52 6.70 5.89
N HIS A 26 -9.40 6.98 5.23
CA HIS A 26 -9.09 6.56 3.87
C HIS A 26 -8.15 5.34 3.81
N PHE A 27 -7.60 4.91 4.94
CA PHE A 27 -6.62 3.82 5.04
C PHE A 27 -7.01 2.82 6.13
N PRO A 28 -8.08 2.03 5.91
CA PRO A 28 -8.63 1.15 6.92
C PRO A 28 -7.73 -0.06 7.23
N ARG A 29 -8.03 -0.68 8.37
CA ARG A 29 -7.52 -1.99 8.79
C ARG A 29 -8.73 -2.92 8.98
N ASN A 30 -8.52 -4.23 8.81
CA ASN A 30 -9.56 -5.21 9.11
C ASN A 30 -9.72 -5.40 10.63
N SER A 31 -10.67 -6.24 11.06
CA SER A 31 -10.91 -6.53 12.47
C SER A 31 -9.74 -7.22 13.20
N ALA A 32 -8.84 -7.86 12.45
CA ALA A 32 -7.60 -8.45 12.99
C ALA A 32 -6.46 -7.42 13.12
N GLY A 33 -6.66 -6.18 12.66
CA GLY A 33 -5.66 -5.12 12.68
C GLY A 33 -4.73 -5.11 11.46
N ASP A 34 -4.93 -6.02 10.49
CA ASP A 34 -4.15 -6.07 9.26
C ASP A 34 -4.44 -4.85 8.41
N ILE A 35 -3.41 -4.28 7.77
CA ILE A 35 -3.63 -3.21 6.80
C ILE A 35 -4.38 -3.74 5.58
N GLN A 36 -5.41 -3.01 5.14
CA GLN A 36 -6.12 -3.33 3.92
C GLN A 36 -5.56 -2.50 2.77
N LEU A 37 -5.00 -3.17 1.75
CA LEU A 37 -4.43 -2.56 0.56
C LEU A 37 -5.39 -2.75 -0.62
N ARG A 38 -5.80 -1.65 -1.24
CA ARG A 38 -6.62 -1.63 -2.44
C ARG A 38 -5.81 -2.09 -3.63
N ALA A 39 -6.37 -3.04 -4.38
CA ALA A 39 -5.81 -3.49 -5.63
C ALA A 39 -6.89 -3.64 -6.69
N ILE A 40 -6.55 -3.25 -7.92
CA ILE A 40 -7.40 -3.35 -9.09
C ILE A 40 -7.16 -4.70 -9.75
N PRO A 41 -8.18 -5.51 -10.06
CA PRO A 41 -8.02 -6.73 -10.84
C PRO A 41 -7.21 -6.50 -12.13
N SER A 42 -6.26 -7.38 -12.42
CA SER A 42 -5.37 -7.25 -13.58
C SER A 42 -5.80 -8.14 -14.77
N GLY A 43 -5.03 -8.09 -15.85
CA GLY A 43 -5.36 -8.73 -17.13
C GLY A 43 -5.63 -10.24 -17.02
N GLU A 44 -4.87 -10.96 -16.18
CA GLU A 44 -5.02 -12.40 -16.01
C GLU A 44 -5.90 -12.79 -14.81
N TYR A 45 -6.63 -11.84 -14.22
CA TYR A 45 -7.49 -12.08 -13.06
C TYR A 45 -8.50 -13.22 -13.29
N ALA A 46 -9.06 -13.33 -14.49
CA ALA A 46 -10.02 -14.36 -14.85
C ALA A 46 -9.46 -15.79 -14.71
N LEU A 47 -8.14 -15.98 -14.85
CA LEU A 47 -7.50 -17.28 -14.65
C LEU A 47 -7.62 -17.76 -13.19
N PHE A 48 -7.78 -16.83 -12.24
CA PHE A 48 -7.84 -17.13 -10.81
C PHE A 48 -9.27 -17.20 -10.26
N ALA A 49 -10.29 -17.33 -11.12
CA ALA A 49 -11.70 -17.24 -10.72
C ALA A 49 -12.08 -18.19 -9.56
N ALA A 50 -11.52 -19.41 -9.53
CA ALA A 50 -11.77 -20.38 -8.46
C ALA A 50 -11.26 -19.92 -7.08
N ASP A 51 -10.21 -19.09 -7.07
CA ASP A 51 -9.49 -18.65 -5.88
C ASP A 51 -9.66 -17.16 -5.58
N ALA A 52 -10.36 -16.44 -6.46
CA ALA A 52 -10.55 -15.00 -6.40
C ALA A 52 -11.11 -14.52 -5.05
N ALA A 53 -12.17 -15.16 -4.55
CA ALA A 53 -12.75 -14.79 -3.26
C ALA A 53 -11.74 -14.94 -2.12
N ARG A 54 -10.96 -16.01 -2.14
CA ARG A 54 -9.93 -16.30 -1.14
C ARG A 54 -8.77 -15.31 -1.21
N PHE A 55 -8.33 -14.92 -2.41
CA PHE A 55 -7.31 -13.90 -2.60
C PHE A 55 -7.66 -12.56 -1.93
N TRP A 56 -8.93 -12.14 -2.01
CA TRP A 56 -9.42 -10.88 -1.43
C TRP A 56 -9.80 -10.97 0.06
N GLN A 57 -10.16 -12.15 0.55
CA GLN A 57 -10.71 -12.29 1.91
C GLN A 57 -9.66 -12.73 2.93
N GLN A 58 -8.64 -13.47 2.52
CA GLN A 58 -7.65 -13.98 3.46
C GLN A 58 -6.63 -12.90 3.85
N SER A 59 -6.10 -13.06 5.05
CA SER A 59 -4.88 -12.37 5.48
C SER A 59 -3.66 -13.04 4.85
N TRP A 60 -2.80 -12.22 4.27
CA TRP A 60 -1.54 -12.62 3.64
C TRP A 60 -0.39 -12.19 4.54
N GLN A 61 0.36 -13.16 5.06
CA GLN A 61 1.53 -12.88 5.90
C GLN A 61 2.72 -12.47 5.01
N VAL A 62 3.40 -11.39 5.37
CA VAL A 62 4.63 -10.97 4.71
C VAL A 62 5.76 -11.93 5.09
N SER A 63 6.33 -12.61 4.09
CA SER A 63 7.41 -13.57 4.27
C SER A 63 8.74 -12.89 4.63
N ASN A 64 9.62 -13.62 5.34
CA ASN A 64 11.00 -13.22 5.62
C ASN A 64 11.87 -13.05 4.36
N GLN A 65 11.39 -13.51 3.21
CA GLN A 65 12.05 -13.34 1.91
C GLN A 65 11.64 -12.03 1.20
N SER A 66 10.86 -11.18 1.85
CA SER A 66 10.39 -9.89 1.32
C SER A 66 11.48 -8.82 1.44
N ASN A 67 11.66 -8.02 0.39
CA ASN A 67 12.64 -6.95 0.34
C ASN A 67 12.17 -5.82 -0.60
N ARG A 68 13.06 -4.87 -0.94
CA ARG A 68 12.75 -3.72 -1.81
C ARG A 68 12.41 -4.09 -3.26
N THR A 69 12.73 -5.30 -3.72
CA THR A 69 12.35 -5.82 -5.04
C THR A 69 10.90 -6.28 -5.03
N GLY A 70 10.46 -6.96 -3.97
CA GLY A 70 9.06 -7.35 -3.84
C GLY A 70 8.73 -8.03 -2.52
N TYR A 71 7.46 -7.94 -2.15
CA TYR A 71 6.92 -8.59 -0.96
C TYR A 71 6.28 -9.91 -1.33
N ARG A 72 6.79 -10.99 -0.74
CA ARG A 72 6.29 -12.34 -0.91
C ARG A 72 5.24 -12.62 0.16
N LEU A 73 4.08 -13.06 -0.27
CA LEU A 73 2.92 -13.25 0.58
C LEU A 73 2.70 -14.73 0.85
N ALA A 74 2.82 -15.13 2.11
CA ALA A 74 2.49 -16.47 2.59
C ALA A 74 1.02 -16.53 3.01
N GLY A 75 0.35 -17.61 2.64
CA GLY A 75 -1.07 -17.81 2.90
C GLY A 75 -1.56 -19.08 2.22
N ALA A 76 -2.87 -19.24 2.10
CA ALA A 76 -3.39 -20.32 1.27
C ALA A 76 -3.04 -19.99 -0.20
N PRO A 77 -2.34 -20.88 -0.93
CA PRO A 77 -1.82 -20.60 -2.28
C PRO A 77 -2.94 -20.57 -3.31
N ILE A 78 -2.87 -19.66 -4.28
CA ILE A 78 -3.87 -19.50 -5.35
C ILE A 78 -3.30 -19.94 -6.69
N PHE A 79 -4.11 -20.57 -7.54
CA PHE A 79 -3.64 -21.14 -8.80
C PHE A 79 -4.46 -20.64 -9.99
N PRO A 80 -3.82 -20.43 -11.16
CA PRO A 80 -4.56 -20.22 -12.38
C PRO A 80 -5.29 -21.52 -12.78
N SER A 81 -6.42 -21.39 -13.46
CA SER A 81 -7.22 -22.50 -13.98
C SER A 81 -6.49 -23.37 -14.99
N GLU A 82 -5.42 -22.86 -15.58
CA GLU A 82 -4.56 -23.54 -16.54
C GLU A 82 -3.10 -23.09 -16.39
N THR A 83 -2.17 -23.95 -16.79
CA THR A 83 -0.75 -23.58 -16.86
C THR A 83 -0.55 -22.59 -17.98
N ILE A 84 -0.05 -21.40 -17.65
CA ILE A 84 0.23 -20.35 -18.62
C ILE A 84 1.73 -20.04 -18.70
N GLU A 85 2.28 -20.11 -19.91
CA GLU A 85 3.56 -19.48 -20.22
C GLU A 85 3.31 -18.07 -20.75
N MET A 86 3.67 -17.06 -19.97
CA MET A 86 3.57 -15.67 -20.44
C MET A 86 4.88 -15.21 -21.05
N ARG A 87 4.76 -14.46 -22.15
CA ARG A 87 5.87 -13.61 -22.61
C ARG A 87 6.19 -12.58 -21.54
N SER A 88 7.46 -12.21 -21.45
CA SER A 88 7.88 -11.12 -20.56
C SER A 88 7.11 -9.85 -20.87
N TYR A 89 6.59 -9.20 -19.82
CA TYR A 89 5.87 -7.94 -19.90
C TYR A 89 6.43 -6.93 -18.90
N GLY A 90 6.14 -5.65 -19.14
CA GLY A 90 6.62 -4.55 -18.30
C GLY A 90 6.04 -4.60 -16.89
N LEU A 91 6.90 -4.47 -15.89
CA LEU A 91 6.51 -4.39 -14.48
C LEU A 91 6.60 -2.96 -13.98
N ILE A 92 5.64 -2.62 -13.12
CA ILE A 92 5.63 -1.39 -12.32
C ILE A 92 5.37 -1.77 -10.85
N PRO A 93 5.77 -0.93 -9.88
CA PRO A 93 5.44 -1.14 -8.49
C PRO A 93 3.94 -1.35 -8.28
N GLY A 94 3.58 -2.29 -7.41
CA GLY A 94 2.20 -2.68 -7.10
C GLY A 94 1.66 -3.85 -7.91
N ILE A 95 2.29 -4.24 -9.03
CA ILE A 95 1.87 -5.46 -9.76
C ILE A 95 1.97 -6.68 -8.84
N VAL A 96 0.87 -7.44 -8.74
CA VAL A 96 0.78 -8.66 -7.93
C VAL A 96 0.90 -9.87 -8.85
N GLN A 97 2.09 -10.46 -8.89
CA GLN A 97 2.37 -11.66 -9.66
C GLN A 97 2.11 -12.92 -8.85
N VAL A 98 1.64 -13.98 -9.50
CA VAL A 98 1.46 -15.31 -8.88
C VAL A 98 2.40 -16.31 -9.56
N PRO A 99 3.51 -16.69 -8.91
CA PRO A 99 4.40 -17.76 -9.40
C PRO A 99 3.73 -19.14 -9.34
N PRO A 100 4.35 -20.20 -9.89
CA PRO A 100 3.81 -21.56 -9.87
C PRO A 100 3.50 -22.13 -8.48
N GLY A 101 4.16 -21.62 -7.43
CA GLY A 101 3.87 -22.02 -6.04
C GLY A 101 2.58 -21.45 -5.47
N GLY A 102 1.91 -20.52 -6.18
CA GLY A 102 0.63 -19.93 -5.80
C GLY A 102 0.68 -18.85 -4.71
N GLU A 103 1.85 -18.55 -4.18
CA GLU A 103 2.09 -17.47 -3.21
C GLU A 103 2.38 -16.14 -3.92
N PRO A 104 1.53 -15.11 -3.80
CA PRO A 104 1.68 -13.88 -4.55
C PRO A 104 2.94 -13.07 -4.19
N ILE A 105 3.43 -12.31 -5.17
CA ILE A 105 4.54 -11.36 -5.02
C ILE A 105 4.07 -9.98 -5.46
N ILE A 106 4.05 -9.01 -4.54
CA ILE A 106 3.82 -7.61 -4.86
C ILE A 106 5.16 -6.97 -5.28
N GLN A 107 5.27 -6.51 -6.53
CA GLN A 107 6.46 -5.84 -7.04
C GLN A 107 6.64 -4.46 -6.39
N LEU A 108 7.88 -4.10 -6.03
CA LEU A 108 8.21 -2.84 -5.37
C LEU A 108 9.22 -2.00 -6.17
N SER A 109 9.78 -0.96 -5.55
CA SER A 109 10.61 0.06 -6.22
C SER A 109 11.85 -0.49 -6.91
N ASP A 110 12.40 -1.59 -6.41
CA ASP A 110 13.62 -2.20 -6.92
C ASP A 110 13.31 -3.50 -7.69
N ALA A 111 12.06 -3.66 -8.15
CA ALA A 111 11.62 -4.77 -8.98
C ALA A 111 12.34 -4.77 -10.34
N ASN A 112 12.46 -5.96 -10.94
CA ASN A 112 12.88 -6.05 -12.33
C ASN A 112 11.86 -5.34 -13.22
N THR A 113 12.32 -4.72 -14.31
CA THR A 113 11.44 -4.02 -15.25
C THR A 113 10.59 -4.95 -16.11
N ALA A 114 10.90 -6.25 -16.12
CA ALA A 114 10.15 -7.26 -16.84
C ALA A 114 9.99 -8.55 -16.03
N GLY A 115 8.86 -9.24 -16.22
CA GLY A 115 8.58 -10.54 -15.64
C GLY A 115 7.57 -11.34 -16.47
N GLY A 116 7.37 -12.62 -16.13
CA GLY A 116 6.58 -13.57 -16.92
C GLY A 116 5.60 -14.41 -16.11
N TYR A 117 5.30 -14.04 -14.86
CA TYR A 117 4.26 -14.71 -14.07
C TYR A 117 2.89 -14.05 -14.31
N PRO A 118 1.77 -14.78 -14.25
CA PRO A 118 0.44 -14.19 -14.32
C PRO A 118 0.23 -13.16 -13.22
N LYS A 119 -0.36 -12.01 -13.57
CA LYS A 119 -0.70 -10.95 -12.62
C LYS A 119 -2.19 -11.02 -12.30
N ILE A 120 -2.51 -11.16 -11.02
CA ILE A 120 -3.89 -11.23 -10.54
C ILE A 120 -4.47 -9.84 -10.29
N ALA A 121 -3.65 -8.91 -9.78
CA ALA A 121 -4.08 -7.56 -9.43
C ALA A 121 -2.91 -6.56 -9.52
N GLY A 122 -3.21 -5.27 -9.39
CA GLY A 122 -2.24 -4.20 -9.15
C GLY A 122 -2.66 -3.37 -7.94
N VAL A 123 -1.83 -3.32 -6.90
CA VAL A 123 -2.02 -2.44 -5.74
C VAL A 123 -1.93 -0.99 -6.20
N ILE A 124 -2.86 -0.15 -5.74
CA ILE A 124 -2.87 1.27 -6.10
C ILE A 124 -1.65 1.97 -5.47
N GLU A 125 -1.11 2.96 -6.17
CA GLU A 125 0.12 3.67 -5.75
C GLU A 125 0.00 4.27 -4.35
N GLN A 126 -1.18 4.82 -4.03
CA GLN A 126 -1.48 5.50 -2.77
C GLN A 126 -1.49 4.57 -1.56
N ASP A 127 -1.47 3.25 -1.76
CA ASP A 127 -1.41 2.24 -0.70
C ASP A 127 0.01 1.63 -0.55
N LEU A 128 0.91 1.82 -1.52
CA LEU A 128 2.24 1.18 -1.52
C LEU A 128 3.13 1.64 -0.37
N TRP A 129 3.01 2.89 0.08
CA TRP A 129 3.79 3.38 1.22
C TRP A 129 3.46 2.62 2.50
N ARG A 130 2.20 2.16 2.65
CA ARG A 130 1.74 1.37 3.81
C ARG A 130 2.35 -0.02 3.80
N LEU A 131 2.41 -0.64 2.62
CA LEU A 131 3.09 -1.92 2.43
C LEU A 131 4.57 -1.82 2.83
N GLY A 132 5.24 -0.72 2.49
CA GLY A 132 6.63 -0.47 2.88
C GLY A 132 6.86 -0.32 4.39
N GLN A 133 5.81 -0.16 5.20
CA GLN A 133 5.89 -0.14 6.67
C GLN A 133 5.63 -1.53 7.30
N VAL A 134 5.27 -2.55 6.51
CA VAL A 134 4.92 -3.88 7.03
C VAL A 134 6.19 -4.71 7.22
N LEU A 135 6.35 -5.24 8.43
CA LEU A 135 7.47 -6.10 8.78
C LEU A 135 7.20 -7.57 8.41
N PRO A 136 8.24 -8.37 8.11
CA PRO A 136 8.08 -9.81 8.00
C PRO A 136 7.38 -10.42 9.22
N GLY A 137 6.47 -11.35 8.98
CA GLY A 137 5.60 -11.97 9.99
C GLY A 137 4.29 -11.22 10.26
N GLN A 138 4.19 -9.93 9.90
CA GLN A 138 2.92 -9.21 9.91
C GLN A 138 2.06 -9.56 8.69
N SER A 139 0.76 -9.28 8.78
CA SER A 139 -0.19 -9.61 7.73
C SER A 139 -0.81 -8.36 7.10
N ILE A 140 -1.19 -8.52 5.84
CA ILE A 140 -1.95 -7.56 5.04
C ILE A 140 -3.20 -8.25 4.49
N GLN A 141 -4.20 -7.48 4.09
CA GLN A 141 -5.31 -7.98 3.30
C GLN A 141 -5.38 -7.17 2.01
N LEU A 142 -5.51 -7.86 0.88
CA LEU A 142 -5.79 -7.21 -0.39
C LEU A 142 -7.31 -7.04 -0.52
N ILE A 143 -7.78 -5.84 -0.84
CA ILE A 143 -9.19 -5.56 -1.08
C ILE A 143 -9.38 -5.08 -2.52
N GLN A 144 -10.48 -5.53 -3.13
CA GLN A 144 -10.77 -5.18 -4.51
C GLN A 144 -11.15 -3.70 -4.62
N SER A 145 -10.58 -3.03 -5.62
CA SER A 145 -10.81 -1.62 -5.93
C SER A 145 -10.95 -1.41 -7.44
N ASP A 146 -11.17 -0.17 -7.85
CA ASP A 146 -11.24 0.25 -9.24
C ASP A 146 -10.51 1.57 -9.49
N ALA A 147 -10.44 1.97 -10.75
CA ALA A 147 -9.75 3.19 -11.16
C ALA A 147 -10.39 4.46 -10.56
N ARG A 148 -11.71 4.47 -10.31
CA ARG A 148 -12.39 5.65 -9.75
C ARG A 148 -12.01 5.85 -8.29
N GLU A 149 -12.01 4.77 -7.51
CA GLU A 149 -11.57 4.81 -6.12
C GLU A 149 -10.08 5.20 -6.04
N ALA A 150 -9.22 4.64 -6.90
CA ALA A 150 -7.80 5.00 -6.95
C ALA A 150 -7.59 6.52 -7.16
N ILE A 151 -8.29 7.10 -8.15
CA ILE A 151 -8.24 8.54 -8.43
C ILE A 151 -8.78 9.36 -7.25
N ALA A 152 -9.86 8.92 -6.61
CA ALA A 152 -10.42 9.63 -5.46
C ALA A 152 -9.41 9.69 -4.30
N ILE A 153 -8.72 8.59 -4.01
CA ILE A 153 -7.71 8.52 -2.96
C ILE A 153 -6.47 9.34 -3.30
N GLU A 154 -6.04 9.32 -4.56
CA GLU A 154 -4.97 10.21 -5.05
C GLU A 154 -5.29 11.68 -4.74
N GLN A 155 -6.52 12.11 -4.99
CA GLN A 155 -6.95 13.48 -4.70
C GLN A 155 -6.91 13.79 -3.19
N GLU A 156 -7.32 12.87 -2.32
CA GLU A 156 -7.26 13.09 -0.87
C GLU A 156 -5.82 13.20 -0.36
N VAL A 157 -4.93 12.32 -0.84
CA VAL A 157 -3.50 12.38 -0.53
C VAL A 157 -2.90 13.70 -1.02
N ALA A 158 -3.23 14.12 -2.25
CA ALA A 158 -2.77 15.39 -2.82
C ALA A 158 -3.26 16.60 -2.02
N ARG A 159 -4.52 16.59 -1.57
CA ARG A 159 -5.08 17.65 -0.69
C ARG A 159 -4.33 17.71 0.63
N TRP A 160 -4.06 16.56 1.27
CA TRP A 160 -3.28 16.51 2.50
C TRP A 160 -1.86 17.06 2.30
N LEU A 161 -1.14 16.61 1.27
CA LEU A 161 0.21 17.11 0.95
C LEU A 161 0.22 18.63 0.68
N ASN A 162 -0.80 19.15 -0.02
CA ASN A 162 -0.92 20.58 -0.27
C ASN A 162 -1.16 21.36 1.03
N ARG A 163 -2.04 20.87 1.92
CA ARG A 163 -2.25 21.48 3.24
C ARG A 163 -0.95 21.54 4.04
N LEU A 164 -0.15 20.49 4.03
CA LEU A 164 1.16 20.47 4.70
C LEU A 164 2.11 21.51 4.10
N ARG A 165 2.22 21.55 2.77
CA ARG A 165 3.08 22.52 2.07
C ARG A 165 2.75 23.96 2.42
N LEU A 166 1.45 24.30 2.48
CA LEU A 166 0.99 25.64 2.86
C LEU A 166 1.22 25.95 4.34
N SER A 167 1.05 24.96 5.21
CA SER A 167 1.20 25.14 6.68
C SER A 167 2.66 25.28 7.12
N CYS A 168 3.61 24.67 6.39
CA CYS A 168 5.03 24.72 6.72
C CYS A 168 5.68 26.10 6.50
N GLN A 169 5.19 26.91 5.54
CA GLN A 169 5.80 28.23 5.25
C GLN A 169 5.67 29.22 6.43
N PRO A 170 4.48 29.42 7.02
CA PRO A 170 4.32 30.24 8.23
C PRO A 170 5.11 29.70 9.42
N LEU A 171 5.11 28.36 9.62
CA LEU A 171 5.86 27.69 10.68
C LEU A 171 7.36 27.94 10.57
N ARG A 172 7.93 27.85 9.36
CA ARG A 172 9.34 28.19 9.14
C ARG A 172 9.62 29.63 9.53
N ARG A 173 8.79 30.59 9.09
CA ARG A 173 8.96 32.02 9.43
C ARG A 173 8.87 32.28 10.94
N ALA A 174 8.03 31.55 11.66
CA ALA A 174 7.90 31.68 13.11
C ALA A 174 9.09 31.07 13.89
N LEU A 175 9.82 30.11 13.30
CA LEU A 175 10.94 29.41 13.92
C LEU A 175 12.33 29.98 13.56
N THR A 176 12.44 30.83 12.53
CA THR A 176 13.70 31.47 12.12
C THR A 176 13.93 32.87 12.73
N VAL A 177 13.22 33.22 13.82
CA VAL A 177 13.37 34.49 14.55
C VAL A 177 14.22 34.29 15.80
#